data_AF-A0A9W6TCG7-F1
#
_entry.id   AF-A0A9W6TCG7-F1
#
_cell.length_a   1.000
_cell.length_b   1.000
_cell.length_c   1.000
_cell.angle_alpha   90.00
_cell.angle_beta   90.00
_cell.angle_gamma   90.00
#
_symmetry.space_group_name_H-M   'P 1'
#
loop_
_entity.id
_entity.type
_entity.pdbx_description
1 polymer ?
#
loop_
_entity_poly.entity_id
_entity_poly.type
_entity_poly.pdbx_seq_one_letter_code
_entity_poly.pdbx_strand_id
1 'polypeptide(L)'
;MSCFTAWSEVMECMSIGGQVRHYYRYGDLTTCDKETDKLNFCLKNSLSTGEVREKAIQEFYKQTLQDNLKRGSSEDIWEAKDV
;
A
#
# COMPACT_ATOMS: atom_id res chain seq x y z
N MET A 1 5.34 12.34 -0.79
CA MET A 1 4.47 11.66 0.20
C MET A 1 3.98 12.68 1.23
N SER A 2 2.68 13.03 1.19
CA SER A 2 2.02 13.88 2.19
C SER A 2 1.32 12.99 3.22
N CYS A 3 1.53 13.25 4.51
CA CYS A 3 0.93 12.42 5.57
C CYS A 3 -0.58 12.61 5.70
N PHE A 4 -1.11 13.77 5.27
CA PHE A 4 -2.55 13.98 5.23
C PHE A 4 -3.22 13.06 4.21
N THR A 5 -2.59 12.86 3.05
CA THR A 5 -3.07 11.91 2.03
C THR A 5 -3.05 10.48 2.55
N ALA A 6 -1.97 10.08 3.24
CA ALA A 6 -1.90 8.76 3.85
C ALA A 6 -3.00 8.54 4.90
N TRP A 7 -3.35 9.59 5.67
CA TRP A 7 -4.44 9.52 6.62
C TRP A 7 -5.81 9.39 5.93
N SER A 8 -6.06 10.17 4.87
CA SER A 8 -7.33 10.05 4.13
C SER A 8 -7.53 8.67 3.51
N GLU A 9 -6.46 8.02 3.05
CA GLU A 9 -6.51 6.65 2.51
C GLU A 9 -6.91 5.62 3.58
N VAL A 10 -6.39 5.75 4.81
CA VAL A 10 -6.81 4.90 5.94
C VAL A 10 -8.29 5.08 6.25
N MET A 11 -8.75 6.34 6.32
CA MET A 11 -10.15 6.64 6.62
C MET A 11 -11.09 6.14 5.51
N GLU A 12 -10.66 6.23 4.24
CA GLU A 12 -11.40 5.67 3.11
C GLU A 12 -11.47 4.15 3.18
N CYS A 13 -10.37 3.47 3.54
CA CYS A 13 -10.36 2.01 3.70
C CYS A 13 -11.29 1.55 4.83
N MET A 14 -11.30 2.26 5.97
CA MET A 14 -12.18 1.94 7.10
C MET A 14 -13.65 2.34 6.85
N SER A 15 -13.92 3.15 5.83
CA SER A 15 -15.28 3.50 5.47
C SER A 15 -16.07 2.29 4.97
N ILE A 16 -17.40 2.34 5.13
CA ILE A 16 -18.30 1.28 4.65
C ILE A 16 -18.12 1.05 3.14
N GLY A 17 -17.97 2.12 2.36
CA GLY A 17 -17.76 2.02 0.91
C GLY A 17 -16.46 1.30 0.55
N GLY A 18 -15.38 1.58 1.27
CA GLY A 18 -14.09 0.92 1.11
C GLY A 18 -14.17 -0.57 1.43
N GLN A 19 -14.78 -0.92 2.56
CA GLN A 19 -14.95 -2.31 3.00
C GLN A 19 -15.84 -3.11 2.05
N VAL A 20 -16.94 -2.54 1.55
CA VAL A 20 -17.82 -3.21 0.56
C VAL A 20 -17.06 -3.50 -0.73
N ARG A 21 -16.23 -2.56 -1.21
CA ARG A 21 -15.42 -2.75 -2.42
C ARG A 21 -14.35 -3.83 -2.21
N HIS A 22 -13.71 -3.88 -1.05
CA HIS A 22 -12.73 -4.91 -0.72
C HIS A 22 -13.40 -6.29 -0.69
N TYR A 23 -14.52 -6.41 0.02
CA TYR A 23 -15.30 -7.63 0.10
C TYR A 23 -15.76 -8.13 -1.27
N TYR A 24 -16.20 -7.23 -2.16
CA TYR A 24 -16.57 -7.61 -3.53
C TYR A 24 -15.39 -8.20 -4.32
N ARG A 25 -14.16 -7.72 -4.10
CA ARG A 25 -12.98 -8.15 -4.86
C ARG A 25 -12.31 -9.40 -4.31
N TYR A 26 -12.23 -9.52 -2.99
CA TYR A 26 -11.44 -10.55 -2.32
C TYR A 26 -12.28 -11.50 -1.45
N GLY A 27 -13.53 -11.16 -1.15
CA GLY A 27 -14.45 -12.00 -0.36
C GLY A 27 -14.30 -11.86 1.15
N ASP A 28 -13.42 -10.97 1.63
CA ASP A 28 -13.12 -10.74 3.04
C ASP A 28 -13.18 -9.25 3.41
N LEU A 29 -13.37 -8.99 4.70
CA LEU A 29 -13.24 -7.66 5.28
C LEU A 29 -11.77 -7.41 5.61
N THR A 30 -11.27 -6.24 5.23
CA THR A 30 -9.86 -5.89 5.43
C THR A 30 -9.67 -5.10 6.72
N THR A 31 -8.56 -5.38 7.40
CA THR A 31 -8.07 -4.63 8.57
C THR A 31 -7.36 -3.32 8.18
N CYS A 32 -7.21 -3.03 6.89
CA CYS A 32 -6.55 -1.84 6.37
C CYS A 32 -5.06 -1.68 6.76
N ASP A 33 -4.39 -2.78 7.13
CA ASP A 33 -3.01 -2.75 7.65
C ASP A 33 -2.02 -2.03 6.72
N LYS A 34 -2.15 -2.23 5.39
CA LYS A 34 -1.28 -1.58 4.39
C LYS A 34 -1.33 -0.05 4.45
N GLU A 35 -2.53 0.50 4.55
CA GLU A 35 -2.71 1.95 4.59
C GLU A 35 -2.27 2.51 5.95
N THR A 36 -2.54 1.76 7.03
CA THR A 36 -2.10 2.11 8.38
C THR A 36 -0.56 2.11 8.49
N ASP A 37 0.13 1.15 7.88
CA ASP A 37 1.59 1.09 7.84
C ASP A 37 2.19 2.26 7.07
N LYS A 38 1.56 2.66 5.96
CA LYS A 38 1.96 3.85 5.19
C LYS A 38 1.81 5.14 6.01
N LEU A 39 0.71 5.26 6.77
CA LEU A 39 0.51 6.38 7.70
C LEU A 39 1.57 6.38 8.80
N ASN A 40 1.81 5.23 9.44
CA ASN A 40 2.83 5.07 10.48
C ASN A 40 4.23 5.42 9.97
N PHE A 41 4.57 4.97 8.76
CA PHE A 41 5.83 5.31 8.11
C PHE A 41 5.95 6.81 7.87
N CYS A 42 4.89 7.46 7.40
CA CYS A 42 4.90 8.91 7.15
C CYS A 42 5.09 9.71 8.44
N LEU A 43 4.40 9.34 9.51
CA LEU A 43 4.53 9.99 10.82
C LEU A 43 5.93 9.81 11.40
N LYS A 44 6.49 8.59 11.33
CA LYS A 44 7.85 8.27 11.80
C LYS A 44 8.93 9.04 11.04
N ASN A 45 8.78 9.17 9.72
CA ASN A 45 9.74 9.88 8.87
C ASN A 45 9.42 11.37 8.65
N SER A 46 8.49 11.94 9.40
CA SER A 46 8.11 13.35 9.26
C SER A 46 9.26 14.32 9.59
N LEU A 47 10.14 13.93 10.52
CA LEU A 47 11.31 14.70 10.96
C LEU A 47 12.57 14.47 10.11
N SER A 48 12.59 13.41 9.30
CA SER A 48 13.71 13.08 8.43
C SER A 48 13.78 14.07 7.26
N THR A 49 14.94 14.67 7.01
CA THR A 49 15.13 15.67 5.94
C THR A 49 16.21 15.24 4.94
N GLY A 50 16.14 15.78 3.71
CA GLY A 50 17.13 15.54 2.66
C GLY A 50 17.17 14.09 2.14
N GLU A 51 18.37 13.63 1.78
CA GLU A 51 18.61 12.31 1.16
C GLU A 51 18.15 11.13 2.02
N VAL A 52 18.19 11.27 3.36
CA VAL A 52 17.79 10.19 4.27
C VAL A 52 16.31 9.86 4.11
N ARG A 53 15.48 10.89 3.92
CA ARG A 53 14.05 10.72 3.68
C ARG A 53 13.78 10.05 2.33
N GLU A 54 14.51 10.43 1.29
CA GLU A 54 14.34 9.85 -0.05
C GLU A 54 14.70 8.37 -0.07
N LYS A 55 15.84 8.00 0.54
CA LYS A 55 16.25 6.60 0.67
C LYS A 55 15.24 5.77 1.47
N ALA A 56 14.77 6.28 2.60
CA ALA A 56 13.76 5.59 3.40
C ALA A 56 12.45 5.38 2.63
N ILE A 57 12.01 6.36 1.83
CA ILE A 57 10.81 6.24 0.99
C ILE A 57 11.03 5.16 -0.07
N GLN A 58 12.17 5.18 -0.77
CA GLN A 58 12.50 4.17 -1.78
C GLN A 58 12.52 2.76 -1.19
N GLU A 59 13.13 2.58 -0.03
CA GLU A 59 13.19 1.29 0.66
C GLU A 59 11.80 0.80 1.07
N PHE A 60 10.96 1.67 1.62
CA PHE A 60 9.59 1.33 2.01
C PHE A 60 8.76 0.82 0.81
N TYR A 61 8.82 1.54 -0.32
CA TYR A 61 8.11 1.11 -1.53
C TYR A 61 8.69 -0.16 -2.14
N LYS A 62 10.01 -0.34 -2.09
CA LYS A 62 10.67 -1.57 -2.54
C LYS A 62 10.20 -2.78 -1.73
N GLN A 63 10.14 -2.67 -0.41
CA GLN A 63 9.64 -3.73 0.47
C GLN A 63 8.16 -4.02 0.18
N THR A 64 7.35 -2.97 0.06
CA THR A 64 5.92 -3.10 -0.24
C THR A 64 5.69 -3.82 -1.58
N LEU A 65 6.44 -3.48 -2.62
CA LEU A 65 6.39 -4.17 -3.91
C LEU A 65 6.75 -5.64 -3.75
N GLN A 66 7.86 -5.96 -3.10
CA GLN A 66 8.28 -7.34 -2.87
C GLN A 66 7.20 -8.16 -2.15
N ASP A 67 6.53 -7.60 -1.15
CA ASP A 67 5.46 -8.29 -0.43
C ASP A 67 4.19 -8.47 -1.28
N ASN A 68 3.90 -7.55 -2.19
CA ASN A 68 2.82 -7.74 -3.16
C ASN A 68 3.16 -8.82 -4.20
N LEU A 69 4.40 -8.87 -4.70
CA LEU A 69 4.84 -9.93 -5.61
C LEU A 69 4.71 -11.32 -4.97
N LYS A 70 5.08 -11.46 -3.68
CA LYS A 70 4.94 -12.74 -2.94
C LYS A 70 3.50 -13.24 -2.83
N ARG A 71 2.50 -12.34 -2.89
CA ARG A 71 1.08 -12.73 -2.86
C ARG A 71 0.58 -13.31 -4.19
N GLY A 72 1.40 -13.27 -5.24
CA GLY A 72 1.05 -13.73 -6.58
C GLY A 72 0.44 -12.61 -7.41
N SER A 73 0.92 -12.43 -8.64
CA SER A 73 0.30 -11.59 -9.66
C SER A 73 -0.60 -12.46 -10.53
N SER A 74 -1.66 -11.88 -11.10
CA SER A 74 -2.41 -12.55 -12.15
C SER A 74 -1.52 -12.88 -13.35
N GLU A 75 -0.48 -12.08 -13.59
CA GLU A 75 0.50 -12.29 -14.68
C GLU A 75 1.31 -13.59 -14.52
N ASP A 76 1.33 -14.18 -13.32
CA ASP A 76 2.01 -15.47 -13.08
C ASP A 76 1.24 -16.66 -13.69
N ILE A 77 -0.04 -16.45 -14.02
CA ILE A 77 -0.93 -17.47 -14.60
C ILE A 77 -1.03 -17.34 -16.13
N TRP A 78 -0.84 -16.12 -16.66
CA TRP A 78 -1.06 -15.82 -18.08
C TRP A 78 0.26 -15.60 -18.80
N GLU A 79 0.59 -16.48 -19.75
CA GLU A 79 1.72 -16.27 -20.66
C GLU A 79 1.37 -15.14 -21.65
N ALA A 80 2.24 -14.13 -21.74
CA ALA A 80 2.12 -13.11 -22.77
C ALA A 80 2.19 -13.78 -24.14
N LYS A 81 1.20 -13.51 -25.00
CA LYS A 81 1.28 -13.96 -26.39
C LYS A 81 2.35 -13.13 -27.11
N ASP A 82 3.43 -13.79 -27.51
CA ASP A 82 4.37 -13.25 -28.48
C ASP A 82 3.61 -12.94 -29.79
N VAL A 83 3.74 -11.71 -30.26
CA VAL A 83 3.24 -11.23 -31.56
C VAL A 83 4.40 -11.20 -32.54
#